data_AF-A0A8S1S4B3-F1
#
_entry.id   AF-A0A8S1S4B3-F1
#
_cell.length_a   1.000
_cell.length_b   1.000
_cell.length_c   1.000
_cell.angle_alpha   90.00
_cell.angle_beta   90.00
_cell.angle_gamma   90.00
#
_symmetry.space_group_name_H-M   'P 1'
#
loop_
_entity.id
_entity.type
_entity.pdbx_description
1 polymer ?
#
loop_
_entity_poly.entity_id
_entity_poly.type
_entity_poly.pdbx_seq_one_letter_code
_entity_poly.pdbx_strand_id
1 'polypeptide(L)'
;MPYDKSMMSKRIKATKPENVLFRKDRWYQAIAIDAYLGRKISYVNNKYSNTYGELDDSNKIVYDTILIATGTDPVDPPIKGIENQPVFYINSLDSHQQMKQKQKIINDLIF
;
A
#
# COMPACT_ATOMS: atom_id res chain seq x y z
N MET A 1 0.45 4.90 7.96
CA MET A 1 0.46 6.33 7.57
C MET A 1 1.07 6.52 6.18
N PRO A 2 0.77 7.63 5.47
CA PRO A 2 1.34 7.95 4.16
C PRO A 2 2.87 8.05 4.15
N TYR A 3 3.51 7.56 3.09
CA TYR A 3 4.97 7.46 2.98
C TYR A 3 5.49 7.67 1.54
N ASP A 4 6.77 8.01 1.41
CA ASP A 4 7.47 8.17 0.15
C ASP A 4 7.87 6.80 -0.44
N LYS A 5 7.07 6.35 -1.40
CA LYS A 5 7.30 5.11 -2.15
C LYS A 5 8.58 5.15 -3.00
N SER A 6 9.03 6.31 -3.46
CA SER A 6 10.21 6.43 -4.34
C SER A 6 11.52 6.05 -3.61
N MET A 7 11.51 6.11 -2.28
CA MET A 7 12.64 5.73 -1.45
C MET A 7 12.88 4.21 -1.42
N MET A 8 11.88 3.39 -1.77
CA MET A 8 11.98 1.93 -1.74
C MET A 8 13.02 1.39 -2.71
N SER A 9 13.02 1.86 -3.96
CA SER A 9 13.99 1.43 -4.97
C SER A 9 15.39 2.02 -4.74
N LYS A 10 15.47 3.23 -4.16
CA LYS A 10 16.74 3.95 -3.96
C LYS A 10 17.55 3.47 -2.76
N ARG A 11 16.90 2.99 -1.69
CA ARG A 11 17.58 2.64 -0.42
C ARG A 11 17.21 1.25 0.08
N ILE A 12 17.31 0.26 -0.80
CA ILE A 12 16.86 -1.12 -0.52
C ILE A 12 17.37 -1.64 0.83
N LYS A 13 18.65 -1.45 1.17
CA LYS A 13 19.25 -1.98 2.42
C LYS A 13 18.88 -1.21 3.70
N ALA A 14 18.73 0.12 3.66
CA ALA A 14 18.73 0.98 4.85
C ALA A 14 17.36 1.59 5.24
N THR A 15 16.28 1.24 4.54
CA THR A 15 14.97 1.82 4.84
C THR A 15 14.34 1.22 6.09
N LYS A 16 14.17 2.04 7.13
CA LYS A 16 13.22 1.81 8.24
C LYS A 16 11.87 2.46 7.88
N PRO A 17 10.72 1.89 8.27
CA PRO A 17 9.40 2.44 7.96
C PRO A 17 9.21 3.90 8.40
N GLU A 18 9.74 4.25 9.58
CA GLU A 18 9.66 5.60 10.15
C GLU A 18 10.40 6.67 9.32
N ASN A 19 11.45 6.29 8.60
CA ASN A 19 12.29 7.22 7.83
C ASN A 19 11.68 7.61 6.48
N VAL A 20 10.59 6.96 6.08
CA VAL A 20 9.93 7.22 4.79
C VAL A 20 8.54 7.81 4.96
N LEU A 21 8.04 7.95 6.19
CA LEU A 21 6.77 8.63 6.43
C LEU A 21 6.88 10.10 6.04
N PHE A 22 5.84 10.63 5.38
CA PHE A 22 5.82 12.06 5.05
C PHE A 22 5.69 12.93 6.30
N ARG A 23 4.89 12.48 7.27
CA ARG A 23 4.59 13.18 8.53
C ARG A 23 4.38 12.15 9.64
N LYS A 24 4.54 12.59 10.89
CA LYS A 24 4.19 11.81 12.09
C LYS A 24 2.68 11.82 12.31
N ASP A 25 2.14 10.78 12.92
CA ASP A 25 0.71 10.57 13.18
C ASP A 25 0.03 11.77 13.84
N ARG A 26 0.69 12.36 14.85
CA ARG A 26 0.21 13.56 15.57
C ARG A 26 -0.11 14.76 14.66
N TRP A 27 0.55 14.86 13.50
CA TRP A 27 0.33 15.96 12.56
C TRP A 27 -1.05 15.87 11.91
N TYR A 28 -1.49 14.65 11.54
CA TYR A 28 -2.81 14.42 10.93
C TYR A 28 -3.95 14.71 11.92
N GLN A 29 -3.78 14.27 13.17
CA GLN A 29 -4.73 14.55 14.24
C GLN A 29 -4.86 16.07 14.51
N ALA A 30 -3.74 16.80 14.50
CA ALA A 30 -3.72 18.23 14.74
C ALA A 30 -4.46 19.06 13.68
N ILE A 31 -4.65 18.51 12.48
CA ILE A 31 -5.39 19.16 11.38
C ILE A 31 -6.75 18.50 11.11
N ALA A 32 -7.28 17.75 12.08
CA ALA A 32 -8.57 17.08 12.03
C ALA A 32 -8.75 16.13 10.84
N ILE A 33 -7.70 15.35 10.52
CA ILE A 33 -7.81 14.24 9.56
C ILE A 33 -8.14 12.95 10.31
N ASP A 34 -9.31 12.40 10.03
CA ASP A 34 -9.73 11.08 10.49
C ASP A 34 -9.20 9.99 9.55
N ALA A 35 -8.12 9.32 9.97
CA ALA A 35 -7.46 8.30 9.17
C ALA A 35 -8.00 6.89 9.45
N TYR A 36 -8.71 6.30 8.48
CA TYR A 36 -9.18 4.91 8.53
C TYR A 36 -8.11 3.97 7.93
N LEU A 37 -7.10 3.62 8.72
CA LEU A 37 -6.03 2.71 8.29
C LEU A 37 -6.45 1.24 8.35
N GLY A 38 -5.86 0.41 7.50
CA GLY A 38 -6.14 -1.04 7.47
C GLY A 38 -7.54 -1.39 6.95
N ARG A 39 -8.25 -0.41 6.40
CA ARG A 39 -9.57 -0.57 5.80
C ARG A 39 -9.47 -0.44 4.29
N LYS A 40 -10.25 -1.23 3.56
CA LYS A 40 -10.39 -1.13 2.11
C LYS A 40 -11.78 -0.64 1.73
N ILE A 41 -11.87 0.30 0.80
CA ILE A 41 -13.12 0.60 0.10
C ILE A 41 -13.32 -0.44 -1.01
N SER A 42 -14.38 -1.23 -0.91
CA SER A 42 -14.74 -2.30 -1.84
C SER A 42 -15.62 -1.79 -2.99
N TYR A 43 -16.42 -0.77 -2.74
CA TYR A 43 -17.38 -0.22 -3.69
C TYR A 43 -17.61 1.28 -3.46
N VAL A 44 -17.93 2.01 -4.52
CA VAL A 44 -18.27 3.43 -4.49
C VAL A 44 -19.60 3.64 -5.21
N ASN A 45 -20.59 4.20 -4.50
CA ASN A 45 -21.84 4.69 -5.07
C ASN A 45 -21.73 6.19 -5.34
N ASN A 46 -21.83 6.60 -6.60
CA ASN A 46 -21.76 8.00 -7.01
C ASN A 46 -23.11 8.55 -7.53
N LYS A 47 -24.24 7.92 -7.19
CA LYS A 47 -25.56 8.42 -7.58
C LYS A 47 -25.90 9.69 -6.79
N TYR A 48 -26.37 10.71 -7.51
CA TYR A 48 -26.57 12.11 -7.10
C TYR A 48 -27.35 12.38 -5.79
N SER A 49 -27.92 11.37 -5.14
CA SER A 49 -28.75 11.49 -3.93
C SER A 49 -28.32 10.59 -2.75
N ASN A 50 -27.32 9.72 -2.93
CA ASN A 50 -26.88 8.80 -1.88
C ASN A 50 -25.44 8.32 -2.15
N THR A 51 -24.50 9.25 -2.08
CA THR A 51 -23.09 8.98 -2.31
C THR A 51 -22.45 8.34 -1.09
N TYR A 52 -21.89 7.14 -1.27
CA TYR A 52 -21.21 6.42 -0.20
C TYR A 52 -20.10 5.51 -0.72
N GLY A 53 -19.08 5.30 0.11
CA GLY A 53 -18.11 4.21 -0.04
C GLY A 53 -18.51 3.06 0.88
N GLU A 54 -18.47 1.83 0.37
CA GLU A 54 -18.61 0.61 1.17
C GLU A 54 -17.23 0.10 1.56
N LEU A 55 -17.04 -0.22 2.83
CA LEU A 55 -15.83 -0.79 3.37
C LEU A 55 -15.84 -2.32 3.25
N ASP A 56 -14.69 -2.93 3.52
CA ASP A 56 -14.47 -4.38 3.61
C ASP A 56 -15.35 -5.12 4.63
N ASP A 57 -15.87 -4.44 5.65
CA ASP A 57 -16.83 -4.99 6.63
C ASP A 57 -18.30 -4.64 6.31
N SER A 58 -18.57 -4.19 5.09
CA SER A 58 -19.89 -3.71 4.61
C SER A 58 -20.40 -2.43 5.29
N ASN A 59 -19.63 -1.78 6.16
CA ASN A 59 -19.98 -0.46 6.67
C ASN A 59 -19.92 0.59 5.55
N LYS A 60 -20.70 1.66 5.69
CA LYS A 60 -20.82 2.73 4.69
C LYS A 60 -20.32 4.05 5.23
N ILE A 61 -19.54 4.76 4.42
CA ILE A 61 -19.11 6.13 4.66
C ILE A 61 -19.79 7.02 3.64
N VAL A 62 -20.68 7.90 4.10
CA VAL A 62 -21.33 8.92 3.28
C VAL A 62 -20.36 10.07 3.07
N TYR A 63 -20.37 10.65 1.88
CA TYR A 63 -19.52 11.79 1.53
C TYR A 63 -20.24 12.74 0.59
N ASP A 64 -19.89 14.03 0.65
CA ASP A 64 -20.35 15.03 -0.32
C ASP A 64 -19.42 15.09 -1.54
N THR A 65 -18.13 14.86 -1.34
CA THR A 65 -17.09 14.90 -2.38
C THR A 65 -16.10 13.76 -2.17
N ILE A 66 -15.62 13.16 -3.26
CA ILE A 66 -14.66 12.05 -3.24
C ILE A 66 -13.43 12.37 -4.11
N LEU A 67 -12.25 12.06 -3.56
CA LEU A 67 -10.99 12.03 -4.30
C LEU A 67 -10.51 10.58 -4.38
N ILE A 68 -10.42 10.04 -5.59
CA ILE A 68 -9.88 8.69 -5.82
C ILE A 68 -8.36 8.76 -5.90
N ALA A 69 -7.67 8.15 -4.94
CA ALA A 69 -6.22 8.14 -4.81
C ALA A 69 -5.67 6.73 -4.52
N THR A 70 -6.21 5.70 -5.18
CA THR A 70 -5.89 4.28 -4.94
C THR A 70 -4.51 3.84 -5.45
N GLY A 71 -3.80 4.70 -6.18
CA GLY A 71 -2.49 4.37 -6.75
C GLY A 71 -2.59 3.31 -7.85
N THR A 72 -1.55 2.49 -7.97
CA THR A 72 -1.41 1.46 -9.02
C THR A 72 -0.82 0.16 -8.46
N ASP A 73 -1.18 -0.93 -9.12
CA ASP A 73 -0.61 -2.25 -8.88
C ASP A 73 0.42 -2.62 -9.96
N PRO A 74 1.40 -3.48 -9.64
CA PRO A 74 2.33 -4.01 -10.61
C PRO A 74 1.60 -4.85 -11.67
N VAL A 75 2.13 -4.87 -12.87
CA VAL A 75 1.58 -5.68 -13.97
C VAL A 75 2.34 -7.00 -14.04
N ASP A 76 1.60 -8.10 -14.12
CA ASP A 76 2.15 -9.41 -14.45
C ASP A 76 2.48 -9.45 -15.95
N PRO A 77 3.76 -9.57 -16.34
CA PRO A 77 4.10 -9.67 -17.74
C PRO A 77 3.62 -11.02 -18.30
N PRO A 78 3.06 -11.06 -19.52
CA PRO A 78 2.45 -12.27 -20.10
C PRO A 78 3.51 -13.26 -20.60
N ILE A 79 4.37 -13.74 -19.70
CA ILE A 79 5.47 -14.66 -19.96
C ILE A 79 5.04 -16.04 -19.48
N LYS A 80 4.97 -17.01 -20.39
CA LYS A 80 4.57 -18.38 -20.04
C LYS A 80 5.52 -18.98 -19.00
N GLY A 81 4.97 -19.50 -17.90
CA GLY A 81 5.74 -20.19 -16.86
C GLY A 81 6.32 -19.26 -15.79
N ILE A 82 6.05 -17.95 -15.85
CA ILE A 82 6.51 -16.97 -14.87
C ILE A 82 5.92 -17.20 -13.47
N GLU A 83 4.71 -17.74 -13.41
CA GLU A 83 4.00 -18.10 -12.19
C GLU A 83 4.72 -19.19 -11.37
N ASN A 84 5.60 -19.96 -12.02
CA ASN A 84 6.41 -21.00 -11.38
C ASN A 84 7.80 -20.50 -10.96
N GLN A 85 8.09 -19.21 -11.15
CA GLN A 85 9.36 -18.58 -10.82
C GLN A 85 9.21 -17.68 -9.58
N PRO A 86 10.27 -17.49 -8.78
CA PRO A 86 10.25 -16.59 -7.63
C PRO A 86 10.34 -15.12 -8.10
N VAL A 87 9.25 -14.61 -8.69
CA VAL A 87 9.13 -13.22 -9.14
C VAL A 87 8.61 -12.33 -8.03
N PHE A 88 9.19 -11.14 -7.88
CA PHE A 88 8.82 -10.19 -6.84
C PHE A 88 8.62 -8.79 -7.42
N TYR A 89 7.66 -8.07 -6.85
CA TYR A 89 7.39 -6.67 -7.16
C TYR A 89 7.75 -5.79 -5.97
N ILE A 90 8.31 -4.62 -6.25
CA ILE A 90 8.56 -3.59 -5.23
C ILE A 90 7.47 -2.52 -5.36
N ASN A 91 6.33 -2.72 -4.69
CA ASN A 91 5.18 -1.82 -4.78
C ASN A 91 4.76 -1.17 -3.45
N SER A 92 4.96 -1.89 -2.34
CA SER A 92 4.60 -1.43 -1.00
C SER A 92 5.75 -1.67 -0.02
N LEU A 93 5.63 -1.07 1.17
CA LEU A 93 6.52 -1.38 2.30
C LEU A 93 6.52 -2.86 2.64
N ASP A 94 5.37 -3.52 2.57
CA ASP A 94 5.22 -4.94 2.89
C ASP A 94 5.94 -5.79 1.85
N SER A 95 5.77 -5.50 0.55
CA SER A 95 6.50 -6.19 -0.52
C SER A 95 8.01 -6.03 -0.36
N HIS A 96 8.47 -4.83 0.04
CA HIS A 96 9.87 -4.56 0.30
C HIS A 96 10.42 -5.39 1.47
N GLN A 97 9.65 -5.52 2.56
CA GLN A 97 10.02 -6.35 3.71
C GLN A 97 10.05 -7.85 3.36
N GLN A 98 9.06 -8.34 2.62
CA GLN A 98 9.00 -9.73 2.15
C GLN A 98 10.22 -10.06 1.26
N MET A 99 10.59 -9.15 0.36
CA MET A 99 11.77 -9.30 -0.50
C MET A 99 13.06 -9.40 0.33
N LYS A 100 13.25 -8.55 1.36
CA LYS A 100 14.40 -8.62 2.27
C LYS A 100 14.48 -9.94 3.01
N GLN A 101 13.35 -10.42 3.55
CA GLN A 101 13.30 -11.68 4.29
C GLN A 101 13.69 -12.86 3.39
N LYS A 102 13.14 -12.91 2.17
CA LYS A 102 13.46 -13.96 1.20
C LYS A 102 14.90 -13.90 0.72
N GLN A 103 15.46 -12.71 0.50
CA GLN A 103 16.89 -12.54 0.17
C GLN A 103 17.79 -13.12 1.27
N LYS A 104 17.45 -12.88 2.54
CA LYS A 104 18.19 -13.43 3.67
C LYS A 104 18.14 -14.97 3.67
N ILE A 105 16.95 -15.55 3.51
CA ILE A 105 16.76 -17.02 3.46
C ILE A 105 17.59 -17.64 2.33
N ILE A 106 17.60 -17.04 1.13
CA ILE A 106 18.37 -17.56 0.00
C ILE A 106 19.87 -17.50 0.28
N ASN A 107 20.36 -16.39 0.86
CA ASN A 107 21.77 -16.27 1.24
C ASN A 107 22.15 -17.29 2.32
N ASP A 108 21.29 -17.52 3.30
CA ASP A 108 21.51 -18.48 4.39
C ASP A 108 21.43 -19.96 3.94
N LEU A 109 20.91 -20.24 2.73
CA LEU A 109 20.82 -21.59 2.13
C LEU A 109 21.97 -21.92 1.18
N ILE A 110 22.71 -20.90 0.72
CA ILE A 110 23.81 -21.02 -0.27
C ILE A 110 25.19 -21.01 0.42
N PHE A 111 25.22 -20.85 1.75
CA PHE A 111 26.39 -20.98 2.63
C PHE A 111 26.09 -21.96 3.77
#